data_AF-A0A657B454-F1
#
_entry.id   AF-A0A657B454-F1
#
_cell.length_a   1.000
_cell.length_b   1.000
_cell.length_c   1.000
_cell.angle_alpha   90.00
_cell.angle_beta   90.00
_cell.angle_gamma   90.00
#
_symmetry.space_group_name_H-M   'P 1'
#
loop_
_entity.id
_entity.type
_entity.pdbx_description
1 polymer ?
#
loop_
_entity_poly.entity_id
_entity_poly.type
_entity_poly.pdbx_seq_one_letter_code
_entity_poly.pdbx_strand_id
1 'polypeptide(L)' 'MWKSGSTDTTKIGFVNRNNQQNHGTRGVSGTDHGQVSYKLECMNKNCGHVYGANGTDIFQRKCPKCQDGKDGIEY' A
#
# COMPACT_ATOMS: atom_id res chain seq x y z
N MET A 1 -0.60 -16.14 -2.76
CA MET A 1 0.55 -15.84 -1.86
C MET A 1 1.00 -14.41 -2.14
N TRP A 2 1.26 -13.61 -1.10
CA TRP A 2 1.78 -12.24 -1.25
C TRP A 2 3.23 -12.25 -1.70
N LYS A 3 3.61 -11.30 -2.56
CA LYS A 3 4.96 -11.15 -3.09
C LYS A 3 5.48 -9.73 -2.87
N SER A 4 6.77 -9.58 -2.60
CA SER A 4 7.45 -8.29 -2.70
C SER A 4 7.52 -7.83 -4.15
N GLY A 5 7.46 -6.51 -4.35
CA GLY A 5 7.90 -5.91 -5.61
C GLY A 5 9.42 -5.85 -5.72
N SER A 6 9.91 -5.34 -6.85
CA SER A 6 11.34 -5.28 -7.16
C SER A 6 12.07 -4.04 -6.59
N THR A 7 11.34 -3.08 -6.03
CA THR A 7 11.89 -1.83 -5.48
C THR A 7 11.84 -1.82 -3.95
N ASP A 8 12.61 -0.93 -3.32
CA ASP A 8 12.68 -0.88 -1.85
C ASP A 8 11.34 -0.55 -1.18
N THR A 9 10.55 0.32 -1.80
CA THR A 9 9.24 0.74 -1.28
C THR A 9 8.15 -0.31 -1.46
N THR A 10 8.35 -1.27 -2.38
CA THR A 10 7.39 -2.33 -2.70
C THR A 10 7.73 -3.66 -2.03
N LYS A 11 8.79 -3.72 -1.22
CA LYS A 11 9.13 -4.88 -0.39
C LYS A 11 8.11 -5.06 0.75
N ILE A 12 7.78 -6.32 1.04
CA ILE A 12 6.99 -6.67 2.22
C ILE A 12 7.72 -6.17 3.47
N GLY A 13 7.00 -5.51 4.36
CA GLY A 13 7.53 -4.92 5.58
C GLY A 13 8.02 -3.48 5.44
N PHE A 14 8.09 -2.92 4.23
CA PHE A 14 8.38 -1.50 4.06
C PHE A 14 7.29 -0.66 4.74
N VAL A 15 7.70 0.25 5.63
CA VAL A 15 6.82 1.24 6.27
C VAL A 15 7.18 2.60 5.74
N ASN A 16 6.21 3.30 5.15
CA ASN A 16 6.46 4.63 4.61
C ASN A 16 6.45 5.72 5.73
N ARG A 17 6.72 6.97 5.36
CA ARG A 17 6.76 8.13 6.27
C ARG A 17 5.43 8.48 6.95
N ASN A 18 4.32 7.88 6.52
CA ASN A 18 2.97 8.13 7.01
C ASN A 18 2.42 6.94 7.84
N ASN A 19 3.27 5.96 8.21
CA ASN A 19 2.92 4.74 8.94
C ASN A 19 2.02 3.77 8.18
N GLN A 20 2.27 3.55 6.88
CA GLN A 20 1.64 2.48 6.12
C GLN A 20 2.65 1.38 5.88
N GLN A 21 2.36 0.19 6.40
CA GLN A 21 3.15 -0.99 6.15
C GLN A 21 2.66 -1.69 4.88
N ASN A 22 3.60 -2.03 4.00
CA ASN A 22 3.35 -2.83 2.81
C ASN A 22 3.38 -4.33 3.13
N HIS A 23 2.33 -5.04 2.72
CA HIS A 23 2.20 -6.49 2.87
C HIS A 23 2.36 -7.24 1.53
N GLY A 24 2.75 -6.55 0.47
CA GLY A 24 3.04 -7.12 -0.84
C GLY A 24 1.86 -7.06 -1.80
N THR A 25 2.02 -7.70 -2.95
CA THR A 25 1.03 -7.78 -4.03
C THR A 25 0.65 -9.23 -4.35
N ARG A 26 -0.56 -9.43 -4.89
CA ARG A 26 -0.97 -10.68 -5.54
C ARG A 26 -0.85 -10.64 -7.07
N GLY A 27 -0.36 -9.53 -7.63
CA GLY A 27 -0.33 -9.28 -9.07
C GLY A 27 -1.66 -8.77 -9.63
N VAL A 28 -2.56 -8.29 -8.78
CA VAL A 28 -3.79 -7.61 -9.22
C VAL A 28 -3.40 -6.32 -9.93
N SER A 29 -4.04 -6.04 -11.06
CA SER A 29 -3.80 -4.81 -11.82
C SER A 29 -4.13 -3.58 -10.98
N GLY A 30 -3.19 -2.64 -10.93
CA GLY A 30 -3.41 -1.32 -10.39
C GLY A 30 -4.16 -0.42 -11.36
N THR A 31 -4.36 0.83 -10.96
CA THR A 31 -4.96 1.86 -11.83
C THR A 31 -3.91 2.60 -12.67
N ASP A 32 -2.64 2.54 -12.26
CA ASP A 32 -1.54 3.13 -12.99
C ASP A 32 -1.07 2.20 -14.11
N HIS A 33 -0.61 2.78 -15.23
CA HIS A 33 -0.24 2.01 -16.42
C HIS A 33 0.84 0.96 -16.12
N GLY A 34 0.49 -0.31 -16.30
CA GLY A 34 1.37 -1.46 -16.10
C GLY A 34 1.75 -1.73 -14.64
N GLN A 35 1.10 -1.06 -13.68
CA GLN A 35 1.35 -1.29 -12.26
C GLN A 35 0.45 -2.38 -11.69
N VAL A 36 0.90 -2.95 -10.58
CA VAL A 36 0.09 -3.82 -9.73
C VAL A 36 -0.20 -3.12 -8.41
N SER A 37 -1.31 -3.50 -7.79
CA SER A 37 -1.71 -2.99 -6.50
C SER A 37 -1.12 -3.80 -5.35
N TYR A 38 -0.89 -3.12 -4.22
CA TYR A 38 -0.27 -3.67 -3.02
C TYR A 38 -1.20 -3.48 -1.82
N LYS A 39 -1.20 -4.48 -0.94
CA LYS A 39 -1.87 -4.41 0.37
C LYS A 39 -1.08 -3.49 1.29
N LEU A 40 -1.72 -2.42 1.76
CA LEU A 40 -1.20 -1.59 2.84
C LEU A 40 -2.04 -1.74 4.11
N GLU A 41 -1.39 -1.64 5.27
CA GLU A 41 -2.02 -1.52 6.58
C GLU A 41 -1.56 -0.24 7.27
N CYS A 42 -2.50 0.53 7.81
CA CYS A 42 -2.16 1.71 8.60
C CYS A 42 -1.76 1.32 10.04
N MET A 43 -0.50 1.58 10.37
CA MET A 43 0.12 1.27 11.65
C MET A 43 -0.14 2.32 12.74
N ASN A 44 -0.95 3.36 12.46
CA ASN A 44 -1.37 4.30 13.49
C ASN A 44 -2.22 3.58 14.53
N LYS A 45 -1.91 3.82 15.82
CA LYS A 45 -2.65 3.27 16.94
C LYS A 45 -4.15 3.59 16.78
N ASN A 46 -5.00 2.58 16.95
CA ASN A 46 -6.46 2.62 16.78
C ASN A 46 -6.98 2.77 15.33
N CYS A 47 -6.14 2.69 14.30
CA CYS A 47 -6.60 2.71 12.91
C CYS A 47 -6.68 1.31 12.29
N GLY A 48 -5.52 0.66 12.05
CA GLY A 48 -5.42 -0.68 11.46
C GLY A 48 -6.08 -0.84 10.09
N HIS A 49 -6.44 0.25 9.40
CA HIS A 49 -7.18 0.17 8.16
C HIS A 49 -6.32 -0.44 7.05
N VAL A 50 -6.90 -1.40 6.33
CA VAL A 50 -6.23 -2.16 5.28
C VAL A 50 -6.84 -1.80 3.93
N TYR A 51 -6.01 -1.50 2.95
CA TYR A 51 -6.45 -0.98 1.65
C TYR A 51 -5.38 -1.19 0.57
N GLY A 52 -5.80 -1.08 -0.70
CA GLY A 52 -4.90 -1.20 -1.85
C GLY A 52 -4.30 0.13 -2.28
N ALA A 53 -3.08 0.10 -2.80
CA ALA A 53 -2.46 1.23 -3.47
C ALA A 53 -1.55 0.76 -4.62
N ASN A 54 -1.34 1.60 -5.64
CA ASN A 54 -0.35 1.33 -6.68
C ASN A 54 1.06 1.33 -6.09
N GLY A 55 1.96 0.52 -6.66
CA GLY A 55 3.38 0.48 -6.26
C GLY A 55 4.07 1.85 -6.33
N THR A 56 3.68 2.67 -7.31
CA THR A 56 4.10 4.06 -7.54
C THR A 56 3.78 4.99 -6.38
N ASP A 57 2.76 4.70 -5.58
CA ASP A 57 2.28 5.57 -4.50
C ASP A 57 2.79 5.18 -3.11
N ILE A 58 3.29 3.93 -2.92
CA ILE A 58 3.51 3.35 -1.59
C ILE A 58 4.39 4.25 -0.71
N PHE A 59 5.45 4.85 -1.26
CA PHE A 59 6.41 5.67 -0.52
C PHE A 59 5.80 6.91 0.16
N GLN A 60 4.62 7.36 -0.32
CA GLN A 60 3.96 8.57 0.15
C GLN A 60 2.48 8.39 0.51
N ARG A 61 1.95 7.17 0.37
CA ARG A 61 0.54 6.91 0.59
C ARG A 61 0.12 7.35 1.99
N LYS A 62 -1.06 7.95 2.12
CA LYS A 62 -1.72 8.26 3.39
C LYS A 62 -2.88 7.30 3.61
N CYS A 63 -3.23 7.05 4.87
CA CYS A 63 -4.39 6.24 5.24
C CYS A 63 -5.71 6.95 4.87
N PRO A 64 -6.61 6.28 4.11
CA PRO A 64 -7.94 6.83 3.81
C PRO A 64 -8.79 7.09 5.06
N LYS A 65 -8.61 6.27 6.11
CA LYS A 65 -9.46 6.32 7.31
C LYS A 65 -9.09 7.41 8.32
N CYS A 66 -7.81 7.75 8.47
CA CYS A 66 -7.35 8.63 9.57
C CYS A 66 -6.33 9.69 9.18
N GLN A 67 -5.99 9.81 7.89
CA GLN A 67 -5.02 10.79 7.39
C GLN A 67 -5.51 11.50 6.12
N ASP A 68 -6.83 11.44 5.86
CA ASP A 68 -7.47 12.03 4.68
C ASP A 68 -6.82 11.58 3.36
N GLY A 69 -6.35 10.34 3.31
CA GLY A 69 -5.83 9.73 2.09
C GLY A 69 -6.94 9.43 1.09
N LYS A 70 -6.61 9.37 -0.21
CA LYS A 70 -7.55 8.83 -1.21
C LYS A 70 -7.96 7.40 -0.87
N ASP A 71 -9.17 6.98 -1.25
CA ASP A 71 -9.66 5.61 -1.08
C ASP A 71 -8.73 4.55 -1.67
N GLY A 72 -8.84 3.32 -1.15
CA GLY A 72 -8.10 2.17 -1.63
C GLY A 72 -8.60 1.67 -2.98
N ILE A 73 -7.74 0.91 -3.67
CA ILE A 73 -8.08 0.11 -4.84
C ILE A 73 -8.13 -1.38 -4.48
N GLU A 74 -8.54 -2.25 -5.41
CA GLU A 74 -8.46 -3.71 -5.26
C GLU A 74 -7.00 -4.21 -5.25
N TYR A 75 -6.67 -5.29 -4.51
CA TYR A 75 -5.28 -5.79 -4.34
C TYR A 75 -5.12 -7.27 -3.92
#